data_AF-A0A934Q1Y8-F1
#
_entry.id   AF-A0A934Q1Y8-F1
#
_cell.length_a   1.000
_cell.length_b   1.000
_cell.length_c   1.000
_cell.angle_alpha   90.00
_cell.angle_beta   90.00
_cell.angle_gamma   90.00
#
_symmetry.space_group_name_H-M   'P 1'
#
loop_
_entity.id
_entity.type
_entity.pdbx_description
1 polymer ?
#
loop_
_entity_poly.entity_id
_entity_poly.type
_entity_poly.pdbx_seq_one_letter_code
_entity_poly.pdbx_strand_id
1 'polypeptide(L)'
;MDQMQQHQPVARTDLLTRTLPVLSIVTMAMTVPQVWAVWVQGQTAGVSILSWGAYFVSACLWLADGLRKGQKTIWVACIGWVLLDGAVVLGVLLH
;
A
#
# COMPACT_ATOMS: atom_id res chain seq x y z
N MET A 1 32.71 4.16 -37.19
CA MET A 1 32.69 4.15 -35.71
C MET A 1 31.29 4.57 -35.28
N ASP A 2 30.73 3.88 -34.29
CA ASP A 2 29.37 4.03 -33.71
C ASP A 2 28.18 3.37 -34.41
N GLN A 3 28.32 2.07 -34.69
CA GLN A 3 27.20 1.13 -34.80
C GLN A 3 27.36 0.06 -33.70
N MET A 4 27.20 0.43 -32.42
CA MET A 4 27.20 -0.50 -31.27
C MET A 4 26.35 -0.02 -30.08
N GLN A 5 25.09 0.38 -30.29
CA GLN A 5 24.09 0.35 -29.22
C GLN A 5 23.13 -0.82 -29.47
N GLN A 6 23.63 -2.02 -29.18
CA GLN A 6 22.81 -3.22 -29.03
C GLN A 6 21.79 -2.97 -27.92
N HIS A 7 20.53 -2.79 -28.32
CA HIS A 7 19.38 -2.80 -27.41
C HIS A 7 19.34 -4.17 -26.73
N GLN A 8 19.68 -4.21 -25.43
CA GLN A 8 19.66 -5.43 -24.63
C GLN A 8 18.25 -6.06 -24.65
N PRO A 9 18.10 -7.38 -24.86
CA PRO A 9 16.80 -8.03 -24.73
C PRO A 9 16.39 -7.99 -23.25
N VAL A 10 15.30 -7.28 -22.92
CA VAL A 10 14.73 -7.23 -21.57
C VAL A 10 14.04 -8.57 -21.26
N ALA A 11 14.81 -9.65 -21.11
CA ALA A 11 14.31 -11.02 -20.96
C ALA A 11 14.28 -11.50 -19.49
N ARG A 12 14.29 -10.60 -18.49
CA ARG A 12 14.30 -10.96 -17.06
C ARG A 12 13.37 -10.11 -16.18
N THR A 13 12.25 -9.63 -16.69
CA THR A 13 11.28 -8.84 -15.90
C THR A 13 9.85 -9.36 -15.94
N ASP A 14 9.59 -10.53 -16.52
CA ASP A 14 8.21 -10.99 -16.77
C ASP A 14 7.50 -11.50 -15.50
N LEU A 15 8.24 -12.16 -14.60
CA LEU A 15 7.68 -12.65 -13.33
C LEU A 15 7.47 -11.51 -12.33
N LEU A 16 8.44 -10.62 -12.14
CA LEU A 16 8.34 -9.54 -11.15
C LEU A 16 7.26 -8.51 -11.49
N THR A 17 7.16 -8.09 -12.76
CA THR A 17 6.10 -7.16 -13.19
C THR A 17 4.70 -7.77 -13.06
N ARG A 18 4.58 -9.09 -13.11
CA ARG A 18 3.32 -9.81 -12.93
C ARG A 18 2.99 -10.09 -11.46
N THR A 19 3.98 -10.35 -10.60
CA THR A 19 3.76 -10.69 -9.19
C THR A 19 3.62 -9.47 -8.28
N LEU A 20 4.28 -8.34 -8.60
CA LEU A 20 4.22 -7.13 -7.78
C LEU A 20 2.79 -6.59 -7.59
N PRO A 21 1.94 -6.49 -8.64
CA PRO A 21 0.56 -6.02 -8.45
C PRO A 21 -0.26 -6.99 -7.59
N VAL A 22 -0.07 -8.29 -7.78
CA VAL A 22 -0.76 -9.34 -7.01
C VAL A 22 -0.36 -9.24 -5.54
N LEU A 23 0.94 -9.11 -5.25
CA LEU A 23 1.45 -8.97 -3.90
C LEU A 23 0.91 -7.71 -3.21
N SER A 24 0.81 -6.59 -3.93
CA SER A 24 0.21 -5.36 -3.39
C SER A 24 -1.26 -5.53 -3.02
N ILE A 25 -2.03 -6.27 -3.82
CA ILE A 25 -3.44 -6.55 -3.50
C ILE A 25 -3.55 -7.52 -2.32
N VAL A 26 -2.72 -8.57 -2.30
CA VAL A 26 -2.71 -9.56 -1.22
C VAL A 26 -2.34 -8.92 0.12
N THR A 27 -1.34 -8.04 0.14
CA THR A 27 -0.93 -7.31 1.35
C THR A 27 -2.02 -6.37 1.85
N MET A 28 -2.70 -5.64 0.95
CA MET A 28 -3.90 -4.87 1.32
C MET A 28 -5.00 -5.78 1.91
N ALA A 29 -5.29 -6.91 1.26
CA ALA A 29 -6.32 -7.84 1.73
C ALA A 29 -6.00 -8.40 3.12
N MET A 30 -4.72 -8.64 3.42
CA MET A 30 -4.27 -9.08 4.75
C MET A 30 -4.41 -8.02 5.84
N THR A 31 -4.67 -6.76 5.48
CA THR A 31 -4.99 -5.69 6.43
C THR A 31 -6.47 -5.74 6.86
N VAL A 32 -7.34 -6.38 6.07
CA VAL A 32 -8.78 -6.51 6.39
C VAL A 32 -9.02 -7.31 7.69
N PRO A 33 -8.36 -8.47 7.94
CA PRO A 33 -8.43 -9.15 9.23
C PRO A 33 -8.04 -8.25 10.41
N GLN A 34 -7.04 -7.37 10.25
CA GLN A 34 -6.63 -6.44 11.30
C GLN A 34 -7.74 -5.44 11.62
N VAL A 35 -8.38 -4.86 10.58
CA VAL A 35 -9.54 -3.97 10.76
C VAL A 35 -10.67 -4.70 11.47
N TRP A 36 -10.98 -5.95 11.05
CA TRP A 36 -12.01 -6.77 11.69
C TRP A 36 -11.72 -7.06 13.17
N ALA A 37 -10.46 -7.40 13.51
CA ALA A 37 -10.07 -7.66 14.89
C ALA A 37 -10.28 -6.43 15.79
N VAL A 38 -9.92 -5.24 15.30
CA VAL A 38 -10.10 -3.99 16.05
C VAL A 38 -11.58 -3.63 16.21
N TRP A 39 -12.36 -3.66 15.12
CA TRP A 39 -13.75 -3.17 15.12
C TRP A 39 -14.79 -4.17 15.63
N VAL A 40 -14.63 -5.47 15.36
CA VAL A 40 -15.62 -6.48 15.74
C VAL A 40 -15.22 -7.19 17.03
N GLN A 41 -13.93 -7.47 17.20
CA GLN A 41 -13.44 -8.23 18.36
C GLN A 41 -12.95 -7.31 19.49
N GLY A 42 -12.82 -6.00 19.26
CA GLY A 42 -12.27 -5.05 20.22
C GLY A 42 -10.80 -5.33 20.58
N GLN A 43 -10.09 -6.09 19.75
CA GLN A 43 -8.73 -6.52 20.04
C GLN A 43 -7.73 -5.44 19.61
N THR A 44 -7.50 -4.49 20.50
CA THR A 44 -6.51 -3.40 20.32
C THR A 44 -5.18 -3.69 21.04
N ALA A 45 -5.15 -4.71 21.92
CA ALA A 45 -3.94 -5.11 22.64
C ALA A 45 -2.83 -5.54 21.68
N GLY A 46 -1.68 -4.85 21.73
CA GLY A 46 -0.53 -5.09 20.84
C GLY A 46 -0.57 -4.30 19.52
N VAL A 47 -1.64 -3.56 19.26
CA VAL A 47 -1.76 -2.70 18.07
C VAL A 47 -1.12 -1.34 18.36
N SER A 48 0.02 -1.06 17.72
CA SER A 48 0.77 0.19 17.94
C SER A 48 0.17 1.37 17.18
N ILE A 49 -0.48 2.30 17.89
CA ILE A 49 -1.04 3.52 17.29
C ILE A 49 0.00 4.38 16.58
N LEU A 50 1.25 4.41 17.08
CA LEU A 50 2.34 5.15 16.44
C LEU A 50 2.71 4.55 15.09
N SER A 51 2.73 3.21 15.00
CA SER A 51 3.06 2.50 13.76
C SER A 51 1.97 2.71 12.72
N TRP A 52 0.70 2.44 13.08
CA TRP A 52 -0.44 2.62 12.17
C TRP A 52 -0.66 4.10 11.80
N GLY A 53 -0.43 5.02 12.72
CA GLY A 53 -0.45 6.45 12.44
C GLY A 53 0.64 6.88 11.46
N ALA A 54 1.86 6.37 11.61
CA ALA A 54 2.94 6.64 10.66
C ALA A 54 2.64 6.10 9.26
N TYR A 55 2.04 4.90 9.16
CA TYR A 55 1.61 4.32 7.89
C TYR A 55 0.50 5.16 7.24
N PHE A 56 -0.50 5.56 8.03
CA PHE A 56 -1.57 6.42 7.55
C PHE A 56 -1.06 7.77 7.00
N VAL A 57 -0.15 8.44 7.72
CA VAL A 57 0.46 9.69 7.26
C VAL A 57 1.27 9.46 5.99
N SER A 58 2.06 8.38 5.93
CA SER A 58 2.82 8.00 4.73
C SER A 58 1.90 7.78 3.53
N ALA A 59 0.79 7.03 3.70
CA ALA A 59 -0.19 6.78 2.66
C ALA A 59 -0.84 8.08 2.16
N CYS A 60 -1.14 9.02 3.06
CA CYS A 60 -1.64 10.36 2.69
C CYS A 60 -0.62 11.15 1.85
N LEU A 61 0.67 11.12 2.22
CA LEU A 61 1.73 11.78 1.47
C LEU A 61 1.91 11.17 0.07
N TRP A 62 1.89 9.84 -0.03
CA TRP A 62 1.95 9.12 -1.30
C TRP A 62 0.73 9.39 -2.18
N LEU A 63 -0.47 9.47 -1.60
CA LEU A 63 -1.67 9.86 -2.32
C LEU A 63 -1.53 11.28 -2.90
N ALA A 64 -1.04 12.23 -2.11
CA ALA A 64 -0.81 13.60 -2.56
C ALA A 64 0.22 13.67 -3.70
N ASP A 65 1.32 12.92 -3.62
CA ASP A 65 2.32 12.84 -4.68
C ASP A 65 1.76 12.16 -5.96
N GLY A 66 1.03 11.06 -5.80
CA GLY A 66 0.40 10.34 -6.91
C GLY A 66 -0.64 11.17 -7.66
N LEU A 67 -1.43 11.97 -6.94
CA LEU A 67 -2.36 12.95 -7.52
C LEU A 67 -1.61 14.03 -8.32
N ARG A 68 -0.51 14.57 -7.79
CA ARG A 68 0.32 15.57 -8.49
C ARG A 68 0.93 15.03 -9.79
N LYS A 69 1.35 13.76 -9.81
CA LYS A 69 1.98 13.12 -10.97
C LYS A 69 1.00 12.54 -11.99
N GLY A 70 -0.31 12.49 -11.69
CA GLY A 70 -1.35 12.00 -12.59
C GLY A 70 -1.32 10.50 -12.88
N GLN A 71 -0.55 9.71 -12.11
CA GLN A 71 -0.36 8.28 -12.37
C GLN A 71 -1.48 7.45 -11.75
N LYS A 72 -2.48 7.10 -12.56
CA LYS A 72 -3.71 6.42 -12.11
C LYS A 72 -3.49 5.15 -11.28
N THR A 73 -2.48 4.36 -11.64
CA THR A 73 -2.16 3.11 -10.96
C THR A 73 -1.73 3.30 -9.50
N ILE A 74 -1.07 4.42 -9.19
CA ILE A 74 -0.49 4.66 -7.86
C ILE A 74 -1.55 5.22 -6.91
N TRP A 75 -2.29 6.26 -7.30
CA TRP A 75 -3.20 6.93 -6.37
C TRP A 75 -4.42 6.08 -5.98
N VAL A 76 -4.86 5.15 -6.84
CA VAL A 76 -5.94 4.19 -6.49
C VAL A 76 -5.51 3.23 -5.37
N ALA A 77 -4.27 2.72 -5.44
CA ALA A 77 -3.72 1.89 -4.38
C ALA A 77 -3.55 2.68 -3.07
N CYS A 78 -3.09 3.94 -3.16
CA CYS A 78 -2.94 4.80 -1.99
C CYS A 78 -4.27 5.09 -1.29
N ILE A 79 -5.39 5.24 -2.02
CA ILE A 79 -6.71 5.38 -1.40
C ILE A 79 -7.04 4.17 -0.54
N GLY A 80 -6.79 2.96 -1.04
CA GLY A 80 -7.01 1.73 -0.29
C GLY A 80 -6.25 1.70 1.03
N TRP A 81 -4.96 2.07 1.00
CA TRP A 81 -4.12 2.16 2.19
C TRP A 81 -4.59 3.23 3.17
N VAL A 82 -4.93 4.44 2.69
CA VAL A 82 -5.47 5.51 3.54
C VAL A 82 -6.73 5.05 4.27
N LEU A 83 -7.65 4.37 3.58
CA LEU A 83 -8.88 3.87 4.19
C LEU A 83 -8.63 2.77 5.21
N LEU A 84 -7.77 1.80 4.90
CA LEU A 84 -7.47 0.67 5.79
C LEU A 84 -6.68 1.11 7.02
N ASP A 85 -5.59 1.87 6.84
CA ASP A 85 -4.78 2.39 7.94
C ASP A 85 -5.62 3.33 8.82
N GLY A 86 -6.42 4.18 8.19
CA GLY A 86 -7.35 5.07 8.88
C GLY A 86 -8.38 4.29 9.71
N ALA A 87 -8.93 3.21 9.17
CA ALA A 87 -9.86 2.35 9.91
C ALA A 87 -9.19 1.68 11.12
N VAL A 88 -7.94 1.23 11.02
CA VAL A 88 -7.21 0.68 12.17
C VAL A 88 -6.94 1.76 13.22
N VAL A 89 -6.42 2.93 12.81
CA VAL A 89 -6.15 4.06 13.72
C VAL A 89 -7.42 4.49 14.44
N LEU A 90 -8.52 4.70 13.72
CA LEU A 90 -9.80 5.11 14.31
C LEU A 90 -10.36 4.03 15.24
N GLY A 91 -10.30 2.76 14.84
CA GLY A 91 -10.77 1.66 15.67
C GLY A 91 -10.00 1.55 16.98
N VAL A 92 -8.68 1.75 16.97
CA VAL A 92 -7.85 1.75 18.19
C VAL A 92 -8.12 2.97 19.09
N LEU A 93 -8.50 4.12 18.50
CA LEU A 93 -8.82 5.32 19.29
C LEU A 93 -10.22 5.25 19.94
N LEU A 94 -11.14 4.47 19.37
CA LEU A 94 -12.53 4.39 19.80
C LEU A 94 -12.85 3.19 20.70
N HIS A 95 -11.99 2.16 20.73
CA HIS A 95 -12.12 0.96 21.57
C HIS A 95 -10.98 0.84 22.59
#